data_AF-A0AAV5V5X5-F1
#
_entry.id   AF-A0AAV5V5X5-F1
#
_cell.length_a   1.000
_cell.length_b   1.000
_cell.length_c   1.000
_cell.angle_alpha   90.00
_cell.angle_beta   90.00
_cell.angle_gamma   90.00
#
_symmetry.space_group_name_H-M   'P 1'
#
loop_
_entity.id
_entity.type
_entity.pdbx_description
1 polymer ?
#
loop_
_entity_poly.entity_id
_entity_poly.type
_entity_poly.pdbx_seq_one_letter_code
_entity_poly.pdbx_strand_id
1 'polypeptide(L)'
;MLLRLFIGYLLVQTVSGKMCRPKASGTKLQAFVNNDVNSIMGDPERNTVRHANQLVYFWPSLSEFEQSVLRDSFSQISRRSCIKFEEQPWQPWYHADRWEPERPYVIIRKSRQYAAYTDNNLEGQVSRTILYISQNAFEQHSYNQSRGAVMDQLVRYMGLRKELLRPDAASYAQEKNVGHAPPTPRFHPAQLSWPFDPESITVPLSARKTHYLTEYCPGRNDADIGAGQRVGLLTRWDSIKINSMYCPQLVEADPRRGPCVVPRKKDIHHFKKKIHAYNEMKKY
;
A
#
# COMPACT_ATOMS: atom_id res chain seq x y z
N MET A 1 -57.59 -20.87 48.99
CA MET A 1 -58.13 -21.85 48.02
C MET A 1 -58.93 -21.09 46.96
N LEU A 2 -58.71 -21.42 45.67
CA LEU A 2 -59.41 -20.91 44.47
C LEU A 2 -59.04 -19.45 44.10
N LEU A 3 -58.26 -19.11 43.09
CA LEU A 3 -58.11 -19.56 41.69
C LEU A 3 -59.40 -19.51 40.86
N ARG A 4 -59.56 -18.42 40.08
CA ARG A 4 -60.10 -18.33 38.70
C ARG A 4 -60.14 -16.84 38.29
N LEU A 5 -59.28 -16.41 37.36
CA LEU A 5 -59.51 -16.34 35.90
C LEU A 5 -60.46 -15.19 35.50
N PHE A 6 -59.89 -14.10 34.96
CA PHE A 6 -60.50 -13.40 33.83
C PHE A 6 -59.41 -12.82 32.92
N ILE A 7 -59.49 -13.24 31.67
CA ILE A 7 -58.66 -12.88 30.52
C ILE A 7 -59.23 -11.58 29.94
N GLY A 8 -58.38 -10.60 29.68
CA GLY A 8 -58.72 -9.35 28.99
C GLY A 8 -57.57 -8.92 28.09
N TYR A 9 -57.73 -9.20 26.80
CA TYR A 9 -56.97 -8.73 25.65
C TYR A 9 -56.48 -7.27 25.75
N LEU A 10 -55.26 -6.96 25.29
CA LEU A 10 -54.98 -6.21 24.05
C LEU A 10 -53.53 -5.69 23.95
N LEU A 11 -53.00 -5.83 22.73
CA LEU A 11 -51.99 -5.01 22.05
C LEU A 11 -50.51 -5.17 22.38
N VAL A 12 -49.93 -6.09 21.61
CA VAL A 12 -48.60 -5.99 21.00
C VAL A 12 -48.37 -4.60 20.39
N GLN A 13 -47.36 -3.88 20.87
CA GLN A 13 -46.62 -2.91 20.06
C GLN A 13 -45.13 -3.23 20.13
N THR A 14 -44.67 -3.93 19.09
CA THR A 14 -43.27 -4.01 18.71
C THR A 14 -42.81 -2.64 18.21
N VAL A 15 -41.96 -1.95 18.99
CA VAL A 15 -41.16 -0.85 18.46
C VAL A 15 -39.72 -1.33 18.35
N SER A 16 -39.34 -1.65 17.12
CA SER A 16 -37.98 -1.96 16.70
C SER A 16 -37.10 -0.72 16.85
N GLY A 17 -36.46 -0.60 18.02
CA GLY A 17 -35.36 0.32 18.25
C GLY A 17 -34.09 -0.26 17.64
N LYS A 18 -33.67 0.29 16.49
CA LYS A 18 -32.45 -0.06 15.75
C LYS A 18 -31.26 -0.23 16.70
N MET A 19 -30.81 -1.48 16.91
CA MET A 19 -29.49 -1.77 17.47
C MET A 19 -28.42 -1.13 16.58
N CYS A 20 -27.81 -0.06 17.07
CA CYS A 20 -26.63 0.51 16.46
C CYS A 20 -25.52 -0.55 16.43
N ARG A 21 -25.04 -0.87 15.23
CA ARG A 21 -23.90 -1.76 14.99
C ARG A 21 -22.68 -1.21 15.76
N PRO A 22 -21.98 -1.99 16.58
CA PRO A 22 -20.79 -1.50 17.27
C PRO A 22 -19.75 -1.06 16.22
N LYS A 23 -19.13 0.10 16.45
CA LYS A 23 -17.96 0.56 15.70
C LYS A 23 -16.91 -0.57 15.76
N ALA A 24 -16.38 -0.97 14.60
CA ALA A 24 -15.31 -1.95 14.54
C ALA A 24 -14.11 -1.42 15.35
N SER A 25 -13.97 -1.92 16.58
CA SER A 25 -12.72 -1.84 17.33
C SER A 25 -11.72 -2.74 16.62
N GLY A 26 -10.56 -2.19 16.26
CA GLY A 26 -9.52 -2.88 15.51
C GLY A 26 -9.19 -4.21 16.17
N THR A 27 -9.50 -5.30 15.48
CA THR A 27 -9.09 -6.64 15.85
C THR A 27 -7.57 -6.62 16.03
N LYS A 28 -7.08 -7.04 17.20
CA LYS A 28 -5.65 -7.33 17.41
C LYS A 28 -5.22 -8.29 16.29
N LEU A 29 -4.42 -7.78 15.35
CA LEU A 29 -3.83 -8.56 14.26
C LEU A 29 -2.92 -9.62 14.89
N GLN A 30 -3.40 -10.87 14.95
CA GLN A 30 -2.53 -12.02 15.21
C GLN A 30 -1.49 -12.10 14.08
N ALA A 31 -0.24 -12.33 14.47
CA ALA A 31 0.88 -12.48 13.55
C ALA A 31 0.55 -13.53 12.48
N PHE A 32 0.56 -13.08 11.23
CA PHE A 32 0.17 -13.86 10.06
C PHE A 32 1.38 -14.57 9.47
N VAL A 33 1.33 -15.89 9.32
CA VAL A 33 2.38 -16.72 8.71
C VAL A 33 1.97 -17.12 7.27
N ASN A 34 2.89 -16.95 6.31
CA ASN A 34 2.67 -17.10 4.87
C ASN A 34 3.32 -18.36 4.30
N ASN A 35 2.61 -19.23 3.59
CA ASN A 35 3.22 -20.25 2.71
C ASN A 35 2.76 -19.98 1.28
N ASP A 36 3.65 -19.47 0.41
CA ASP A 36 3.43 -19.47 -1.05
C ASP A 36 4.75 -19.23 -1.80
N VAL A 37 4.92 -19.85 -2.97
CA VAL A 37 6.22 -19.95 -3.69
C VAL A 37 6.57 -18.66 -4.48
N ASN A 38 5.79 -17.58 -4.33
CA ASN A 38 6.15 -16.19 -4.70
C ASN A 38 6.38 -15.29 -3.47
N SER A 39 6.59 -15.91 -2.31
CA SER A 39 6.84 -15.26 -1.03
C SER A 39 8.34 -15.02 -0.82
N ILE A 40 8.80 -13.80 -1.10
CA ILE A 40 9.91 -13.25 -0.32
C ILE A 40 9.24 -12.51 0.84
N MET A 41 9.02 -13.28 1.91
CA MET A 41 8.74 -12.95 3.32
C MET A 41 7.76 -13.99 3.88
N GLY A 42 8.32 -15.05 4.45
CA GLY A 42 7.58 -16.00 5.27
C GLY A 42 7.96 -17.46 5.10
N ASP A 43 9.23 -17.80 4.94
CA ASP A 43 9.65 -19.04 5.61
C ASP A 43 9.49 -18.74 7.12
N PRO A 44 8.79 -19.56 7.93
CA PRO A 44 8.71 -19.35 9.38
C PRO A 44 10.09 -19.23 10.06
N GLU A 45 11.17 -19.62 9.37
CA GLU A 45 12.57 -19.46 9.79
C GLU A 45 13.25 -18.15 9.29
N ARG A 46 12.62 -17.33 8.44
CA ARG A 46 13.20 -16.06 7.93
C ARG A 46 12.87 -14.87 8.83
N ASN A 47 13.68 -14.73 9.87
CA ASN A 47 13.72 -13.77 10.98
C ASN A 47 13.69 -12.25 10.73
N THR A 48 13.16 -11.69 9.63
CA THR A 48 13.21 -10.21 9.45
C THR A 48 11.84 -9.55 9.44
N VAL A 49 11.29 -9.33 10.62
CA VAL A 49 10.25 -8.32 10.84
C VAL A 49 10.87 -6.95 10.52
N ARG A 50 10.36 -6.26 9.50
CA ARG A 50 10.79 -4.89 9.20
C ARG A 50 10.26 -3.95 10.27
N HIS A 51 11.09 -3.03 10.73
CA HIS A 51 10.69 -1.97 11.64
C HIS A 51 10.28 -0.71 10.87
N ALA A 52 9.52 0.20 11.49
CA ALA A 52 9.17 1.46 10.84
C ALA A 52 10.40 2.34 10.56
N ASN A 53 11.41 2.28 11.43
CA ASN A 53 12.67 2.96 11.25
C ASN A 53 13.68 2.01 10.60
N GLN A 54 14.35 2.47 9.55
CA GLN A 54 15.31 1.73 8.76
C GLN A 54 16.62 2.50 8.75
N LEU A 55 17.70 1.92 9.29
CA LEU A 55 19.04 2.47 9.13
C LEU A 55 19.54 2.13 7.73
N VAL A 56 19.99 3.12 6.97
CA VAL A 56 20.31 2.96 5.55
C VAL A 56 21.73 3.42 5.24
N TYR A 57 22.46 2.61 4.48
CA TYR A 57 23.74 2.98 3.89
C TYR A 57 23.62 2.99 2.37
N PHE A 58 24.04 4.08 1.75
CA PHE A 58 24.17 4.16 0.29
C PHE A 58 25.46 3.50 -0.17
N TRP A 59 25.36 2.57 -1.11
CA TRP A 59 26.53 1.96 -1.70
C TRP A 59 27.35 2.99 -2.49
N PRO A 60 28.69 2.95 -2.43
CA PRO A 60 29.55 3.99 -3.03
C PRO A 60 29.38 4.19 -4.54
N SER A 61 28.79 3.24 -5.26
CA SER A 61 28.55 3.35 -6.71
C SER A 61 27.34 4.21 -7.09
N LEU A 62 26.58 4.73 -6.11
CA LEU A 62 25.44 5.61 -6.37
C LEU A 62 25.92 7.03 -6.65
N SER A 63 25.48 7.60 -7.78
CA SER A 63 25.81 8.98 -8.13
C SER A 63 25.13 9.99 -7.19
N GLU A 64 25.61 11.23 -7.15
CA GLU A 64 24.97 12.29 -6.35
C GLU A 64 23.49 12.49 -6.73
N PHE A 65 23.17 12.40 -8.03
CA PHE A 65 21.80 12.45 -8.51
C PHE A 65 20.95 11.31 -7.91
N GLU A 66 21.43 10.07 -7.97
CA GLU A 66 20.71 8.90 -7.46
C GLU A 66 20.50 8.99 -5.94
N GLN A 67 21.54 9.41 -5.21
CA GLN A 67 21.44 9.67 -3.77
C GLN A 67 20.43 10.79 -3.48
N SER A 68 20.39 11.86 -4.28
CA SER A 68 19.42 12.94 -4.12
C SER A 68 17.97 12.45 -4.29
N VAL A 69 17.72 11.60 -5.30
CA VAL A 69 16.40 11.00 -5.55
C VAL A 69 15.98 10.08 -4.40
N LEU A 70 16.92 9.30 -3.85
CA LEU A 70 16.67 8.45 -2.68
C LEU A 70 16.33 9.28 -1.44
N ARG A 71 17.13 10.30 -1.13
CA ARG A 71 16.88 11.21 0.02
C ARG A 71 15.51 11.89 -0.08
N ASP A 72 15.15 12.40 -1.25
CA ASP A 72 13.83 13.01 -1.43
C ASP A 72 12.71 11.96 -1.34
N SER A 73 12.91 10.75 -1.88
CA SER A 73 11.97 9.64 -1.69
C SER A 73 11.73 9.31 -0.21
N PHE A 74 12.80 9.27 0.60
CA PHE A 74 12.70 9.08 2.05
C PHE A 74 11.92 10.20 2.74
N SER A 75 12.18 11.45 2.36
CA SER A 75 11.45 12.61 2.84
C SER A 75 9.96 12.54 2.50
N GLN A 76 9.61 12.19 1.26
CA GLN A 76 8.20 12.07 0.85
C GLN A 76 7.46 10.94 1.57
N ILE A 77 8.11 9.80 1.80
CA ILE A 77 7.52 8.68 2.54
C ILE A 77 7.30 9.08 4.00
N SER A 78 8.31 9.64 4.68
CA SER A 78 8.24 10.01 6.10
C SER A 78 7.29 11.18 6.38
N ARG A 79 7.02 12.05 5.41
CA ARG A 79 6.02 13.13 5.53
C ARG A 79 4.58 12.63 5.70
N ARG A 80 4.28 11.44 5.18
CA ARG A 80 2.90 10.89 5.16
C ARG A 80 2.77 9.55 5.88
N SER A 81 3.87 9.03 6.39
CA SER A 81 3.89 7.77 7.12
C SER A 81 4.79 7.84 8.35
N CYS A 82 4.66 6.87 9.24
CA CYS A 82 5.59 6.70 10.35
C CYS A 82 6.93 6.07 9.94
N ILE A 83 7.11 5.70 8.66
CA ILE A 83 8.34 5.06 8.20
C ILE A 83 9.43 6.11 8.04
N LYS A 84 10.61 5.78 8.56
CA LYS A 84 11.81 6.61 8.46
C LYS A 84 12.96 5.81 7.89
N PHE A 85 13.63 6.39 6.91
CA PHE A 85 14.90 5.89 6.39
C PHE A 85 15.98 6.86 6.87
N GLU A 86 16.80 6.40 7.80
CA GLU A 86 17.87 7.18 8.42
C GLU A 86 19.18 6.88 7.70
N GLU A 87 19.60 7.79 6.84
CA GLU A 87 20.86 7.67 6.13
C GLU A 87 22.03 7.78 7.12
N GLN A 88 22.92 6.79 7.05
CA GLN A 88 24.18 6.75 7.78
C GLN A 88 25.35 6.93 6.80
N PRO A 89 26.45 7.58 7.23
CA PRO A 89 27.64 7.70 6.40
C PRO A 89 28.14 6.30 5.99
N TRP A 90 28.59 6.16 4.74
CA TRP A 90 29.10 4.88 4.28
C TRP A 90 30.30 4.44 5.13
N GLN A 91 30.22 3.21 5.65
CA GLN A 91 31.31 2.56 6.36
C GLN A 91 31.65 1.23 5.66
N PRO A 92 32.89 0.74 5.73
CA PRO A 92 33.20 -0.65 5.39
C PRO A 92 32.45 -1.65 6.29
N TRP A 93 32.36 -2.92 5.86
CA TRP A 93 31.60 -3.95 6.57
C TRP A 93 32.19 -4.33 7.95
N TYR A 94 33.47 -4.08 8.18
CA TYR A 94 34.18 -4.41 9.42
C TYR A 94 34.09 -3.32 10.51
N HIS A 95 33.36 -2.21 10.25
CA HIS A 95 33.15 -1.18 11.27
C HIS A 95 32.17 -1.63 12.35
N ALA A 96 32.50 -1.38 13.62
CA ALA A 96 31.76 -1.82 14.80
C ALA A 96 30.27 -1.45 14.77
N ASP A 97 29.91 -0.24 14.30
CA ASP A 97 28.52 0.23 14.22
C ASP A 97 27.63 -0.64 13.31
N ARG A 98 28.23 -1.42 12.40
CA ARG A 98 27.52 -2.38 11.53
C ARG A 98 27.35 -3.76 12.16
N TRP A 99 27.85 -3.95 13.38
CA TRP A 99 27.77 -5.19 14.12
C TRP A 99 26.85 -5.11 15.35
N GLU A 100 26.05 -4.05 15.47
CA GLU A 100 25.06 -3.90 16.54
C GLU A 100 23.86 -4.86 16.29
N PRO A 101 23.68 -5.93 17.09
CA PRO A 101 22.65 -6.95 16.84
C PRO A 101 21.22 -6.41 16.86
N GLU A 102 20.98 -5.40 17.70
CA GLU A 102 19.67 -4.78 17.91
C GLU A 102 19.31 -3.77 16.81
N ARG A 103 20.23 -3.48 15.89
CA ARG A 103 20.06 -2.42 14.89
C ARG A 103 20.24 -2.97 13.47
N PRO A 104 19.21 -3.65 12.94
CA PRO A 104 19.26 -4.11 11.57
C PRO A 104 19.40 -2.93 10.62
N TYR A 105 20.20 -3.12 9.57
CA TYR A 105 20.49 -2.07 8.61
C TYR A 105 20.33 -2.53 7.16
N VAL A 106 20.08 -1.56 6.29
CA VAL A 106 19.82 -1.73 4.88
C VAL A 106 20.94 -1.11 4.06
N ILE A 107 21.53 -1.89 3.17
CA ILE A 107 22.46 -1.38 2.15
C ILE A 107 21.67 -1.18 0.86
N ILE A 108 21.60 0.06 0.37
CA ILE A 108 20.96 0.35 -0.91
C ILE A 108 21.99 0.33 -2.04
N ARG A 109 21.73 -0.51 -3.04
CA ARG A 109 22.56 -0.68 -4.24
C ARG A 109 21.72 -0.46 -5.48
N LYS A 110 22.33 0.05 -6.54
CA LYS A 110 21.74 0.03 -7.88
C LYS A 110 21.90 -1.35 -8.51
N SER A 111 20.85 -1.86 -9.14
CA SER A 111 20.86 -3.06 -9.98
C SER A 111 20.44 -2.73 -11.40
N ARG A 112 21.11 -3.33 -12.40
CA ARG A 112 20.78 -3.09 -13.81
C ARG A 112 19.42 -3.66 -14.20
N GLN A 113 19.02 -4.78 -13.61
CA GLN A 113 17.93 -5.61 -14.16
C GLN A 113 16.71 -5.71 -13.27
N TYR A 114 16.84 -5.56 -11.95
CA TYR A 114 15.77 -5.91 -11.03
C TYR A 114 15.66 -4.98 -9.83
N ALA A 115 14.44 -4.93 -9.29
CA ALA A 115 14.14 -4.39 -7.97
C ALA A 115 13.88 -5.57 -7.03
N ALA A 116 14.77 -5.79 -6.06
CA ALA A 116 14.67 -6.92 -5.14
C ALA A 116 15.40 -6.60 -3.84
N TYR A 117 15.30 -7.49 -2.86
CA TYR A 117 16.10 -7.39 -1.66
C TYR A 117 16.54 -8.79 -1.19
N THR A 118 17.64 -8.84 -0.44
CA THR A 118 18.15 -10.06 0.16
C THR A 118 18.48 -9.84 1.63
N ASP A 119 17.89 -10.67 2.49
CA ASP A 119 18.18 -10.67 3.92
C ASP A 119 19.29 -11.65 4.22
N ASN A 120 20.26 -11.20 5.02
CA ASN A 120 21.37 -12.00 5.47
C ASN A 120 21.55 -11.80 6.98
N ASN A 121 21.81 -12.87 7.70
CA ASN A 121 22.30 -12.78 9.08
C ASN A 121 23.82 -12.92 9.04
N LEU A 122 24.53 -11.86 9.42
CA LEU A 122 25.99 -11.86 9.52
C LEU A 122 26.38 -12.54 10.83
N GLU A 123 27.06 -13.67 10.71
CA GLU A 123 27.60 -14.47 11.82
C GLU A 123 26.59 -14.79 12.93
N GLY A 124 25.30 -14.86 12.56
CA GLY A 124 24.20 -15.12 13.50
C GLY A 124 23.87 -13.99 14.46
N GLN A 125 24.55 -12.84 14.38
CA GLN A 125 24.38 -11.73 15.33
C GLN A 125 23.61 -10.56 14.72
N VAL A 126 23.83 -10.22 13.45
CA VAL A 126 23.33 -8.97 12.88
C VAL A 126 22.51 -9.23 11.61
N SER A 127 21.28 -8.73 11.58
CA SER A 127 20.43 -8.79 10.39
C SER A 127 20.75 -7.63 9.44
N ARG A 128 21.22 -7.99 8.24
CA ARG A 128 21.52 -7.06 7.14
C ARG A 128 20.63 -7.33 5.95
N THR A 129 19.99 -6.29 5.43
CA THR A 129 19.32 -6.35 4.13
C THR A 129 20.13 -5.65 3.05
N ILE A 130 20.27 -6.26 1.88
CA ILE A 130 20.70 -5.55 0.67
C ILE A 130 19.46 -5.26 -0.16
N LEU A 131 19.15 -3.98 -0.36
CA LEU A 131 18.05 -3.51 -1.20
C LEU A 131 18.60 -3.07 -2.56
N TYR A 132 18.16 -3.74 -3.61
CA TYR A 132 18.50 -3.42 -4.98
C TYR A 132 17.41 -2.53 -5.58
N ILE A 133 17.78 -1.29 -5.88
CA ILE A 133 16.95 -0.36 -6.65
C ILE A 133 17.30 -0.48 -8.12
N SER A 134 16.29 -0.65 -8.97
CA SER A 134 16.54 -0.81 -10.41
C SER A 134 17.07 0.49 -11.03
N GLN A 135 18.04 0.37 -11.94
CA GLN A 135 18.62 1.50 -12.67
C GLN A 135 17.54 2.30 -13.42
N ASN A 136 16.59 1.60 -14.06
CA ASN A 136 15.47 2.22 -14.75
C ASN A 136 14.63 3.14 -13.84
N ALA A 137 14.60 2.92 -12.53
CA ALA A 137 13.88 3.81 -11.61
C ALA A 137 14.53 5.19 -11.50
N PHE A 138 15.84 5.30 -11.72
CA PHE A 138 16.55 6.59 -11.73
C PHE A 138 16.46 7.30 -13.09
N GLU A 139 16.26 6.54 -14.17
CA GLU A 139 16.31 7.01 -15.56
C GLU A 139 14.92 7.30 -16.16
N GLN A 140 13.97 7.74 -15.33
CA GLN A 140 12.66 8.18 -15.82
C GLN A 140 12.77 9.56 -16.50
N HIS A 141 11.74 9.94 -17.25
CA HIS A 141 11.74 11.18 -18.05
C HIS A 141 11.82 12.47 -17.21
N SER A 142 11.60 12.41 -15.90
CA SER A 142 11.69 13.57 -15.02
C SER A 142 12.05 13.14 -13.60
N TYR A 143 12.62 14.07 -12.82
CA TYR A 143 12.98 13.84 -11.42
C TYR A 143 11.82 13.27 -10.59
N ASN A 144 10.62 13.84 -10.74
CA ASN A 144 9.42 13.39 -10.00
C ASN A 144 9.00 11.96 -10.37
N GLN A 145 9.16 11.57 -11.64
CA GLN A 145 8.88 10.20 -12.06
C GLN A 145 9.94 9.24 -11.54
N SER A 146 11.21 9.64 -11.53
CA SER A 146 12.28 8.82 -10.94
C SER A 146 12.05 8.62 -9.44
N ARG A 147 11.74 9.69 -8.73
CA ARG A 147 11.32 9.64 -7.32
C ARG A 147 10.15 8.69 -7.13
N GLY A 148 9.11 8.77 -7.96
CA GLY A 148 7.97 7.86 -7.84
C GLY A 148 8.29 6.39 -8.10
N ALA A 149 9.15 6.10 -9.08
CA ALA A 149 9.62 4.74 -9.36
C ALA A 149 10.48 4.18 -8.23
N VAL A 150 11.34 5.00 -7.62
CA VAL A 150 12.12 4.65 -6.43
C VAL A 150 11.19 4.43 -5.23
N MET A 151 10.23 5.32 -5.00
CA MET A 151 9.24 5.18 -3.93
C MET A 151 8.41 3.89 -4.05
N ASP A 152 7.97 3.50 -5.26
CA ASP A 152 7.31 2.19 -5.50
C ASP A 152 8.16 1.03 -4.95
N GLN A 153 9.46 1.02 -5.26
CA GLN A 153 10.36 -0.04 -4.81
C GLN A 153 10.56 -0.03 -3.30
N LEU A 154 10.70 1.16 -2.70
CA LEU A 154 10.85 1.32 -1.25
C LEU A 154 9.59 0.89 -0.50
N VAL A 155 8.39 1.27 -0.94
CA VAL A 155 7.17 0.86 -0.24
C VAL A 155 6.85 -0.61 -0.43
N ARG A 156 7.24 -1.21 -1.56
CA ARG A 156 7.17 -2.66 -1.78
C ARG A 156 8.16 -3.42 -0.92
N TYR A 157 9.35 -2.87 -0.68
CA TYR A 157 10.29 -3.37 0.30
C TYR A 157 9.69 -3.37 1.72
N MET A 158 8.93 -2.32 2.05
CA MET A 158 8.13 -2.22 3.28
C MET A 158 6.80 -3.01 3.24
N GLY A 159 6.62 -3.91 2.27
CA GLY A 159 5.49 -4.85 2.27
C GLY A 159 4.21 -4.40 1.57
N LEU A 160 4.14 -3.19 1.00
CA LEU A 160 3.04 -2.88 0.08
C LEU A 160 3.11 -3.80 -1.15
N ARG A 161 1.95 -4.23 -1.65
CA ARG A 161 1.84 -4.99 -2.89
C ARG A 161 1.28 -4.09 -3.99
N LYS A 162 1.51 -4.46 -5.25
CA LYS A 162 1.02 -3.70 -6.40
C LYS A 162 -0.50 -3.63 -6.39
N GLU A 163 -1.05 -2.43 -6.47
CA GLU A 163 -2.50 -2.22 -6.37
C GLU A 163 -3.29 -2.96 -7.45
N LEU A 164 -2.79 -2.98 -8.69
CA LEU A 164 -3.43 -3.68 -9.82
C LEU A 164 -3.45 -5.20 -9.66
N LEU A 165 -2.67 -5.75 -8.72
CA LEU A 165 -2.66 -7.18 -8.42
C LEU A 165 -3.59 -7.53 -7.26
N ARG A 166 -4.36 -6.58 -6.73
CA ARG A 166 -5.32 -6.89 -5.67
C ARG A 166 -6.40 -7.87 -6.19
N PRO A 167 -6.93 -8.75 -5.32
CA PRO A 167 -8.02 -9.65 -5.71
C PRO A 167 -9.27 -8.91 -6.23
N ASP A 168 -9.53 -7.70 -5.74
CA ASP A 168 -10.66 -6.85 -6.14
C ASP A 168 -10.32 -5.86 -7.27
N ALA A 169 -9.08 -5.84 -7.78
CA ALA A 169 -8.63 -4.84 -8.75
C ALA A 169 -9.44 -4.86 -10.05
N ALA A 170 -9.77 -6.05 -10.57
CA ALA A 170 -10.49 -6.24 -11.83
C ALA A 170 -11.90 -5.60 -11.83
N SER A 171 -12.48 -5.40 -10.65
CA SER A 171 -13.74 -4.66 -10.51
C SER A 171 -13.56 -3.17 -10.80
N TYR A 172 -12.39 -2.57 -10.56
CA TYR A 172 -12.16 -1.13 -10.65
C TYR A 172 -11.31 -0.70 -11.85
N ALA A 173 -10.37 -1.54 -12.26
CA ALA A 173 -9.46 -1.29 -13.38
C ALA A 173 -9.26 -2.57 -14.18
N GLN A 174 -9.36 -2.47 -15.50
CA GLN A 174 -9.19 -3.60 -16.42
C GLN A 174 -8.12 -3.31 -17.45
N GLU A 175 -7.40 -4.35 -17.88
CA GLU A 175 -6.46 -4.27 -18.99
C GLU A 175 -7.23 -4.08 -20.31
N LYS A 176 -6.70 -3.21 -21.19
CA LYS A 176 -7.26 -2.99 -22.53
C LYS A 176 -7.05 -4.19 -23.46
N ASN A 177 -5.90 -4.84 -23.30
CA ASN A 177 -5.55 -6.06 -24.01
C ASN A 177 -5.48 -7.16 -22.97
N VAL A 178 -6.23 -8.24 -23.17
CA VAL A 178 -6.26 -9.38 -22.22
C VAL A 178 -4.90 -10.07 -22.27
N GLY A 179 -4.05 -9.77 -21.29
CA GLY A 179 -2.81 -10.50 -21.05
C GLY A 179 -3.04 -11.73 -20.19
N HIS A 180 -2.00 -12.55 -20.03
CA HIS A 180 -1.99 -13.55 -18.97
C HIS A 180 -1.97 -12.84 -17.62
N ALA A 181 -2.98 -13.09 -16.79
CA ALA A 181 -3.04 -12.53 -15.44
C ALA A 181 -1.81 -13.02 -14.65
N PRO A 182 -0.96 -12.11 -14.14
CA PRO A 182 0.15 -12.50 -13.29
C PRO A 182 -0.37 -13.13 -11.99
N PRO A 183 0.42 -13.98 -11.34
CA PRO A 183 0.04 -14.55 -10.06
C PRO A 183 -0.24 -13.44 -9.05
N THR A 184 -1.39 -13.55 -8.37
CA THR A 184 -1.80 -12.62 -7.32
C THR A 184 -0.91 -12.84 -6.09
N PRO A 185 -0.16 -11.83 -5.62
CA PRO A 185 0.64 -11.98 -4.42
C PRO A 185 -0.26 -12.05 -3.19
N ARG A 186 0.22 -12.66 -2.11
CA ARG A 186 -0.47 -12.61 -0.81
C ARG A 186 -0.38 -11.19 -0.23
N PHE A 187 -1.54 -10.58 0.00
CA PHE A 187 -1.66 -9.25 0.60
C PHE A 187 -1.72 -9.33 2.12
N HIS A 188 -1.16 -8.32 2.78
CA HIS A 188 -1.42 -8.11 4.21
C HIS A 188 -2.90 -7.74 4.40
N PRO A 189 -3.63 -8.30 5.38
CA PRO A 189 -5.05 -8.02 5.57
C PRO A 189 -5.38 -6.52 5.67
N ALA A 190 -4.51 -5.75 6.34
CA ALA A 190 -4.66 -4.31 6.46
C ALA A 190 -4.58 -3.54 5.12
N GLN A 191 -3.99 -4.10 4.06
CA GLN A 191 -4.01 -3.45 2.74
C GLN A 191 -5.38 -3.60 2.06
N LEU A 192 -6.05 -4.73 2.29
CA LEU A 192 -7.35 -5.06 1.71
C LEU A 192 -8.54 -4.47 2.48
N SER A 193 -8.33 -4.03 3.73
CA SER A 193 -9.35 -3.30 4.49
C SER A 193 -9.60 -1.88 3.96
N TRP A 194 -8.73 -1.39 3.06
CA TRP A 194 -8.82 -0.06 2.48
C TRP A 194 -9.23 -0.12 1.00
N PRO A 195 -9.93 0.91 0.51
CA PRO A 195 -10.44 0.94 -0.86
C PRO A 195 -9.32 0.84 -1.90
N PHE A 196 -9.69 0.34 -3.07
CA PHE A 196 -8.84 0.34 -4.25
C PHE A 196 -8.44 1.78 -4.63
N ASP A 197 -7.16 1.97 -4.96
CA ASP A 197 -6.61 3.27 -5.34
C ASP A 197 -5.90 3.23 -6.70
N PRO A 198 -6.56 3.63 -7.80
CA PRO A 198 -5.94 3.63 -9.13
C PRO A 198 -4.78 4.62 -9.23
N GLU A 199 -4.68 5.56 -8.29
CA GLU A 199 -3.64 6.57 -8.26
C GLU A 199 -2.40 6.12 -7.47
N SER A 200 -2.44 4.95 -6.82
CA SER A 200 -1.39 4.47 -5.91
C SER A 200 0.02 4.59 -6.51
N ILE A 201 1.01 4.87 -5.66
CA ILE A 201 2.44 4.83 -6.00
C ILE A 201 2.86 3.49 -6.59
N THR A 202 2.16 2.40 -6.23
CA THR A 202 2.43 1.04 -6.70
C THR A 202 1.78 0.71 -8.05
N VAL A 203 0.96 1.62 -8.58
CA VAL A 203 0.41 1.55 -9.94
C VAL A 203 1.42 2.18 -10.89
N PRO A 204 2.00 1.43 -11.84
CA PRO A 204 3.05 1.97 -12.67
C PRO A 204 2.51 3.05 -13.62
N LEU A 205 3.33 4.05 -13.96
CA LEU A 205 3.00 5.11 -14.92
C LEU A 205 2.51 4.56 -16.27
N SER A 206 3.08 3.42 -16.71
CA SER A 206 2.67 2.75 -17.94
C SER A 206 1.22 2.22 -17.90
N ALA A 207 0.65 1.96 -16.71
CA ALA A 207 -0.70 1.42 -16.56
C ALA A 207 -1.76 2.34 -17.17
N ARG A 208 -1.54 3.67 -17.19
CA ARG A 208 -2.43 4.62 -17.86
C ARG A 208 -2.64 4.31 -19.35
N LYS A 209 -1.65 3.71 -20.01
CA LYS A 209 -1.74 3.32 -21.43
C LYS A 209 -2.42 1.97 -21.59
N THR A 210 -2.20 1.05 -20.66
CA THR A 210 -2.62 -0.36 -20.77
C THR A 210 -3.92 -0.69 -20.05
N HIS A 211 -4.42 0.17 -19.16
CA HIS A 211 -5.63 -0.04 -18.38
C HIS A 211 -6.64 1.07 -18.58
N TYR A 212 -7.89 0.78 -18.26
CA TYR A 212 -8.99 1.74 -18.14
C TYR A 212 -9.76 1.50 -16.84
N LEU A 213 -10.40 2.55 -16.32
CA LEU A 213 -11.24 2.45 -15.13
C LEU A 213 -12.65 1.99 -15.51
N THR A 214 -13.21 1.10 -14.70
CA THR A 214 -14.57 0.61 -14.87
C THR A 214 -15.61 1.58 -14.31
N GLU A 215 -16.88 1.27 -14.52
CA GLU A 215 -18.02 1.93 -13.89
C GLU A 215 -18.02 1.88 -12.35
N TYR A 216 -17.25 0.97 -11.73
CA TYR A 216 -17.11 0.89 -10.28
C TYR A 216 -16.07 1.88 -9.73
N CYS A 217 -15.35 2.61 -10.59
CA CYS A 217 -14.46 3.70 -10.20
C CYS A 217 -14.86 5.06 -10.80
N PRO A 218 -16.12 5.53 -10.62
CA PRO A 218 -16.63 6.73 -11.27
C PRO A 218 -15.98 8.02 -10.77
N GLY A 219 -15.40 8.00 -9.56
CA GLY A 219 -14.71 9.13 -8.92
C GLY A 219 -13.39 9.53 -9.57
N ARG A 220 -12.88 8.75 -10.54
CA ARG A 220 -11.63 8.98 -11.26
C ARG A 220 -11.78 8.79 -12.76
N ASN A 221 -10.74 9.18 -13.49
CA ASN A 221 -10.62 9.00 -14.93
C ASN A 221 -9.35 8.23 -15.25
N ASP A 222 -9.26 7.64 -16.45
CA ASP A 222 -8.07 6.91 -16.91
C ASP A 222 -6.79 7.74 -16.82
N ALA A 223 -6.90 9.08 -16.92
CA ALA A 223 -5.78 10.01 -16.76
C ALA A 223 -5.17 10.01 -15.35
N ASP A 224 -5.89 9.52 -14.35
CA ASP A 224 -5.50 9.47 -12.94
C ASP A 224 -4.78 8.15 -12.59
N ILE A 225 -4.84 7.13 -13.45
CA ILE A 225 -4.15 5.86 -13.24
C ILE A 225 -2.64 6.11 -13.08
N GLY A 226 -2.06 5.61 -11.99
CA GLY A 226 -0.63 5.76 -11.67
C GLY A 226 -0.20 7.20 -11.37
N ALA A 227 -1.13 8.08 -10.96
CA ALA A 227 -0.81 9.47 -10.66
C ALA A 227 0.24 9.62 -9.53
N GLY A 228 0.17 8.78 -8.49
CA GLY A 228 1.13 8.76 -7.38
C GLY A 228 2.55 8.53 -7.87
N GLN A 229 2.76 7.51 -8.71
CA GLN A 229 4.09 7.23 -9.29
C GLN A 229 4.55 8.35 -10.23
N ARG A 230 3.64 8.93 -11.02
CA ARG A 230 3.98 10.05 -11.91
C ARG A 230 4.45 11.30 -11.18
N VAL A 231 3.79 11.65 -10.08
CA VAL A 231 4.11 12.86 -9.31
C VAL A 231 5.22 12.57 -8.28
N GLY A 232 5.46 11.29 -7.96
CA GLY A 232 6.40 10.87 -6.94
C GLY A 232 5.94 11.24 -5.55
N LEU A 233 4.68 10.92 -5.22
CA LEU A 233 4.08 11.17 -3.92
C LEU A 233 3.25 9.96 -3.49
N LEU A 234 3.27 9.64 -2.19
CA LEU A 234 2.30 8.71 -1.63
C LEU A 234 0.91 9.32 -1.75
N THR A 235 -0.04 8.56 -2.29
CA THR A 235 -1.44 8.95 -2.18
C THR A 235 -1.88 8.90 -0.72
N ARG A 236 -3.04 9.48 -0.42
CA ARG A 236 -3.66 9.32 0.90
C ARG A 236 -3.81 7.83 1.26
N TRP A 237 -4.20 7.00 0.30
CA TRP A 237 -4.47 5.59 0.54
C TRP A 237 -3.22 4.73 0.64
N ASP A 238 -2.16 5.05 -0.09
CA ASP A 238 -0.84 4.43 0.13
C ASP A 238 -0.37 4.67 1.57
N SER A 239 -0.50 5.92 2.03
CA SER A 239 -0.12 6.35 3.37
C SER A 239 -0.93 5.64 4.44
N ILE A 240 -2.25 5.51 4.25
CA ILE A 240 -3.14 4.78 5.16
C ILE A 240 -2.78 3.30 5.22
N LYS A 241 -2.57 2.65 4.07
CA LYS A 241 -2.23 1.22 3.99
C LYS A 241 -0.92 0.93 4.69
N ILE A 242 0.11 1.73 4.42
CA ILE A 242 1.44 1.52 5.03
C ILE A 242 1.41 1.83 6.53
N ASN A 243 0.73 2.89 6.96
CA ASN A 243 0.57 3.19 8.39
C ASN A 243 -0.25 2.11 9.11
N SER A 244 -1.22 1.48 8.44
CA SER A 244 -1.98 0.39 9.06
C SER A 244 -1.12 -0.84 9.36
N MET A 245 -0.01 -1.02 8.66
CA MET A 245 0.94 -2.12 8.89
C MET A 245 1.97 -1.79 9.98
N TYR A 246 2.38 -0.53 10.11
CA TYR A 246 3.51 -0.14 10.98
C TYR A 246 3.14 0.74 12.19
N CYS A 247 2.05 1.49 12.10
CA CYS A 247 1.58 2.43 13.13
C CYS A 247 0.04 2.58 13.06
N PRO A 248 -0.72 1.49 13.28
CA PRO A 248 -2.18 1.48 13.12
C PRO A 248 -2.89 2.50 14.01
N GLN A 249 -2.30 2.87 15.15
CA GLN A 249 -2.81 3.90 16.06
C GLN A 249 -2.87 5.30 15.44
N LEU A 250 -2.13 5.56 14.35
CA LEU A 250 -2.13 6.85 13.64
C LEU A 250 -3.12 6.90 12.47
N VAL A 251 -3.85 5.81 12.22
CA VAL A 251 -4.73 5.69 11.06
C VAL A 251 -6.13 6.16 11.40
N GLU A 252 -6.49 7.32 10.85
CA GLU A 252 -7.86 7.85 10.90
C GLU A 252 -8.43 8.01 9.48
N ALA A 253 -9.22 7.04 9.05
CA ALA A 253 -9.85 7.04 7.73
C ALA A 253 -11.14 6.26 7.69
N ASP A 254 -12.06 6.69 6.81
CA ASP A 254 -13.29 5.98 6.50
C ASP A 254 -13.07 5.11 5.23
N PRO A 255 -13.12 3.77 5.34
CA PRO A 255 -12.89 2.87 4.20
C PRO A 255 -13.94 3.05 3.09
N ARG A 256 -15.10 3.66 3.39
CA ARG A 256 -16.16 3.93 2.41
C ARG A 256 -15.88 5.14 1.53
N ARG A 257 -14.82 5.92 1.81
CA ARG A 257 -14.54 7.20 1.16
C ARG A 257 -13.34 7.15 0.21
N GLY A 258 -13.17 6.04 -0.50
CA GLY A 258 -12.10 5.80 -1.46
C GLY A 258 -12.11 6.72 -2.68
N PRO A 259 -11.02 6.72 -3.47
CA PRO A 259 -10.86 7.58 -4.64
C PRO A 259 -11.87 7.24 -5.74
N CYS A 260 -12.27 5.98 -5.83
CA CYS A 260 -13.28 5.51 -6.78
C CYS A 260 -14.70 6.05 -6.49
N VAL A 261 -15.02 6.42 -5.26
CA VAL A 261 -16.38 6.85 -4.88
C VAL A 261 -16.46 8.31 -4.44
N VAL A 262 -15.33 8.94 -4.12
CA VAL A 262 -15.25 10.36 -3.75
C VAL A 262 -14.55 11.14 -4.87
N PRO A 263 -15.30 11.94 -5.67
CA PRO A 263 -14.71 12.75 -6.73
C PRO A 263 -13.89 13.92 -6.17
N ARG A 264 -12.91 14.40 -6.92
CA ARG A 264 -12.26 15.68 -6.60
C ARG A 264 -13.23 16.82 -6.89
N LYS A 265 -13.06 17.96 -6.20
CA LYS A 265 -13.94 19.14 -6.39
C LYS A 265 -14.09 19.54 -7.87
N LYS A 266 -12.98 19.54 -8.61
CA LYS A 266 -12.95 19.86 -10.05
C LYS A 266 -13.68 18.84 -10.94
N ASP A 267 -13.86 17.60 -10.47
CA ASP A 267 -14.40 16.48 -11.25
C ASP A 267 -15.88 16.18 -10.88
N ILE A 268 -16.50 16.98 -10.00
CA ILE A 268 -17.87 16.75 -9.50
C ILE A 268 -18.89 16.67 -10.64
N HIS A 269 -18.80 17.57 -11.62
CA HIS A 269 -19.76 17.58 -12.73
C HIS A 269 -19.65 16.30 -13.57
N HIS A 270 -18.41 15.90 -13.91
CA HIS A 270 -18.17 14.68 -14.67
C HIS A 270 -18.60 13.42 -13.90
N PHE A 271 -18.33 13.38 -12.59
CA PHE A 271 -18.78 12.32 -11.70
C PHE A 271 -20.31 12.16 -11.71
N LYS A 272 -21.06 13.26 -11.53
CA LYS A 272 -22.53 13.23 -11.59
C LYS A 272 -23.04 12.68 -12.92
N LYS A 273 -22.40 13.06 -14.04
CA LYS A 273 -22.74 12.54 -15.38
C LYS A 273 -22.50 11.03 -15.48
N LYS A 274 -21.38 10.51 -14.98
CA LYS A 274 -21.07 9.07 -14.97
C LYS A 274 -22.09 8.27 -14.14
N ILE A 275 -22.40 8.74 -12.93
CA ILE A 275 -23.38 8.09 -12.05
C ILE A 275 -24.76 8.08 -12.70
N HIS A 276 -25.17 9.20 -13.31
CA HIS A 276 -26.44 9.26 -14.04
C HIS A 276 -26.49 8.24 -15.20
N ALA A 277 -25.46 8.22 -16.06
CA ALA A 277 -25.39 7.28 -17.17
C ALA A 277 -25.48 5.82 -16.71
N TYR A 278 -24.77 5.47 -15.63
CA TYR A 278 -24.84 4.14 -15.03
C TYR A 278 -26.24 3.77 -14.51
N ASN A 279 -26.90 4.71 -13.82
CA ASN A 279 -28.25 4.48 -13.32
C ASN A 279 -29.28 4.32 -14.45
N GLU A 280 -29.09 5.01 -15.58
CA GLU A 280 -29.95 4.81 -16.76
C GLU A 280 -29.72 3.43 -17.41
N MET A 281 -28.47 2.96 -17.49
CA MET A 281 -28.18 1.62 -18.02
C MET A 281 -28.81 0.50 -17.17
N LYS A 282 -28.89 0.68 -15.84
CA LYS A 282 -29.51 -0.29 -14.92
C LYS A 282 -31.03 -0.41 -15.01
N LYS A 283 -31.71 0.53 -15.67
CA LYS A 283 -33.18 0.49 -15.82
C LYS A 283 -33.63 -0.49 -16.90
N TYR A 284 -32.70 -0.95 -17.74
CA TYR A 284 -32.91 -1.93 -18.81
C TYR A 284 -32.23 -3.25 -18.46
#